data_AF-A0A1J3DMJ7-F1
#
_entry.id   AF-A0A1J3DMJ7-F1
#
_cell.length_a   1.000
_cell.length_b   1.000
_cell.length_c   1.000
_cell.angle_alpha   90.00
_cell.angle_beta   90.00
_cell.angle_gamma   90.00
#
_symmetry.space_group_name_H-M   'P 1'
#
loop_
_entity.id
_entity.type
_entity.pdbx_description
1 polymer ?
#
loop_
_entity_poly.entity_id
_entity_poly.type
_entity_poly.pdbx_seq_one_letter_code
_entity_poly.pdbx_strand_id
1 'polypeptide(L)'
;SWTSMVAGYCKCGMVEDAREMFDEMPHRNLVTWSIMINGYAKNNCFDKAIELFEVMKREGIVANETVMVSVISSCAHLGALELGERAHDYVVKNHMTVNLILGTALVDMYWRCGEIE
;
A
#
# COMPACT_ATOMS: atom_id res chain seq x y z
N SER A 1 16.63 -0.87 14.48
CA SER A 1 16.15 0.50 14.23
C SER A 1 14.62 0.50 14.27
N TRP A 2 13.97 1.66 14.45
CA TRP A 2 12.50 1.80 14.41
C TRP A 2 11.87 1.05 13.23
N THR A 3 12.42 1.24 12.03
CA THR A 3 12.02 0.53 10.80
C THR A 3 12.06 -1.00 10.93
N SER A 4 13.10 -1.56 11.58
CA SER A 4 13.20 -3.01 11.81
C SER A 4 12.16 -3.51 12.81
N MET A 5 11.86 -2.71 13.84
CA MET A 5 10.83 -3.07 14.83
C MET A 5 9.46 -3.07 14.17
N VAL A 6 9.07 -1.99 13.51
CA VAL A 6 7.81 -1.91 12.73
C VAL A 6 7.68 -3.10 11.78
N ALA A 7 8.74 -3.42 11.02
CA ALA A 7 8.73 -4.58 10.13
C ALA A 7 8.55 -5.92 10.87
N GLY A 8 9.13 -6.07 12.07
CA GLY A 8 8.96 -7.24 12.92
C GLY A 8 7.51 -7.41 13.41
N TYR A 9 6.92 -6.35 13.96
CA TYR A 9 5.53 -6.37 14.42
C TYR A 9 4.55 -6.67 13.29
N CYS A 10 4.72 -6.04 12.11
CA CYS A 10 3.92 -6.36 10.93
C CYS A 10 4.00 -7.84 10.53
N LYS A 11 5.20 -8.46 10.61
CA LYS A 11 5.39 -9.88 10.30
C LYS A 11 4.74 -10.83 11.31
N CYS A 12 4.61 -10.39 12.56
CA CYS A 12 3.95 -11.14 13.62
C CYS A 12 2.43 -10.94 13.68
N GLY A 13 1.86 -10.18 12.74
CA GLY A 13 0.43 -9.83 12.75
C GLY A 13 0.03 -8.77 13.79
N MET A 14 1.01 -8.20 14.49
CA MET A 14 0.81 -7.14 15.48
C MET A 14 0.81 -5.77 14.79
N VAL A 15 -0.10 -5.59 13.82
CA VAL A 15 -0.07 -4.43 12.91
C VAL A 15 -0.49 -3.12 13.59
N GLU A 16 -1.29 -3.18 14.65
CA GLU A 16 -1.64 -1.99 15.43
C GLU A 16 -0.44 -1.50 16.26
N ASP A 17 0.29 -2.39 16.94
CA ASP A 17 1.55 -2.04 17.63
C ASP A 17 2.59 -1.46 16.66
N ALA A 18 2.68 -2.05 15.45
CA ALA A 18 3.53 -1.53 14.39
C ALA A 18 3.12 -0.10 13.99
N ARG A 19 1.80 0.18 13.98
CA ARG A 19 1.26 1.50 13.66
C ARG A 19 1.54 2.53 14.73
N GLU A 20 1.36 2.19 16.00
CA GLU A 20 1.66 3.08 17.12
C GLU A 20 3.11 3.53 17.07
N MET A 21 4.04 2.58 16.90
CA MET A 21 5.45 2.91 16.73
C MET A 21 5.71 3.73 15.47
N PHE A 22 5.04 3.44 14.35
CA PHE A 22 5.16 4.22 13.13
C PHE A 22 4.78 5.69 13.37
N ASP A 23 3.69 5.94 14.08
CA ASP A 23 3.21 7.29 14.39
C ASP A 23 4.14 8.04 15.35
N GLU A 24 4.80 7.33 16.27
CA GLU A 24 5.80 7.89 17.20
C GLU A 24 7.16 8.19 16.55
N MET A 25 7.40 7.74 15.30
CA MET A 25 8.69 7.97 14.65
C MET A 25 8.93 9.46 14.37
N PRO A 26 10.05 10.05 14.87
CA PRO A 26 10.35 11.47 14.65
C PRO A 26 10.64 11.77 13.17
N HIS A 27 11.16 10.79 12.44
CA HIS A 27 11.44 10.89 11.02
C HIS A 27 10.99 9.62 10.29
N ARG A 28 10.08 9.79 9.34
CA ARG A 28 9.58 8.72 8.47
C ARG A 28 10.10 8.94 7.05
N ASN A 29 10.63 7.89 6.43
CA ASN A 29 11.08 7.90 5.05
C ASN A 29 10.31 6.88 4.22
N LEU A 30 10.51 6.88 2.90
CA LEU A 30 9.86 5.97 1.96
C LEU A 30 9.88 4.50 2.40
N VAL A 31 10.99 4.05 2.99
CA VAL A 31 11.14 2.66 3.44
C VAL A 31 10.18 2.35 4.58
N THR A 32 10.10 3.22 5.59
CA THR A 32 9.18 3.03 6.72
C THR A 32 7.72 3.06 6.26
N TRP A 33 7.36 4.00 5.38
CA TRP A 33 6.03 4.08 4.78
C TRP A 33 5.66 2.80 4.02
N SER A 34 6.59 2.31 3.18
CA SER A 34 6.42 1.08 2.42
C SER A 34 6.23 -0.14 3.29
N ILE A 35 6.97 -0.25 4.39
CA ILE A 35 6.81 -1.34 5.37
C ILE A 35 5.43 -1.30 6.01
N MET A 36 4.95 -0.12 6.43
CA MET A 36 3.67 -0.03 7.13
C MET A 36 2.49 -0.31 6.20
N ILE A 37 2.47 0.27 5.00
CA ILE A 37 1.41 0.03 3.99
C ILE A 37 1.38 -1.45 3.58
N ASN A 38 2.53 -2.05 3.29
CA ASN A 38 2.61 -3.47 2.96
C ASN A 38 2.25 -4.35 4.17
N GLY A 39 2.58 -3.91 5.38
CA GLY A 39 2.20 -4.55 6.63
C GLY A 39 0.69 -4.64 6.79
N TYR A 40 -0.03 -3.54 6.54
CA TYR A 40 -1.49 -3.54 6.52
C TYR A 40 -2.06 -4.48 5.45
N ALA A 41 -1.60 -4.38 4.20
CA ALA A 41 -2.09 -5.22 3.11
C ALA A 41 -1.87 -6.72 3.39
N LYS A 42 -0.71 -7.11 3.93
CA LYS A 42 -0.40 -8.51 4.28
C LYS A 42 -1.20 -9.05 5.47
N ASN A 43 -1.72 -8.17 6.31
CA ASN A 43 -2.56 -8.54 7.45
C ASN A 43 -4.06 -8.30 7.17
N ASN A 44 -4.44 -8.22 5.90
CA ASN A 44 -5.83 -8.04 5.43
C ASN A 44 -6.50 -6.73 5.88
N CYS A 45 -5.73 -5.73 6.32
CA CYS A 45 -6.21 -4.39 6.64
C CYS A 45 -6.14 -3.50 5.38
N PHE A 46 -6.85 -3.90 4.33
CA PHE A 46 -6.75 -3.29 3.00
C PHE A 46 -7.19 -1.82 2.98
N ASP A 47 -8.25 -1.51 3.71
CA ASP A 47 -8.76 -0.16 3.93
C ASP A 47 -7.69 0.75 4.54
N LYS A 48 -7.06 0.31 5.64
CA LYS A 48 -5.98 1.04 6.31
C LYS A 48 -4.75 1.22 5.40
N ALA A 49 -4.45 0.24 4.54
CA ALA A 49 -3.36 0.34 3.58
C ALA A 49 -3.60 1.48 2.57
N ILE A 50 -4.82 1.60 2.05
CA ILE A 50 -5.21 2.65 1.10
C ILE A 50 -5.26 4.02 1.81
N GLU A 51 -5.85 4.09 3.01
CA GLU A 51 -5.89 5.32 3.80
C GLU A 51 -4.47 5.85 4.07
N LEU A 52 -3.56 4.96 4.49
CA LEU A 52 -2.18 5.33 4.77
C LEU A 52 -1.44 5.79 3.51
N PHE A 53 -1.72 5.19 2.35
CA PHE A 53 -1.21 5.68 1.06
C PHE A 53 -1.67 7.11 0.74
N GLU A 54 -2.93 7.46 1.03
CA GLU A 54 -3.41 8.84 0.85
C GLU A 54 -2.76 9.82 1.84
N VAL A 55 -2.43 9.38 3.06
CA VAL A 55 -1.61 10.19 3.98
C VAL A 55 -0.20 10.39 3.43
N MET A 56 0.44 9.33 2.94
CA MET A 56 1.79 9.37 2.35
C MET A 56 1.88 10.41 1.22
N LYS A 57 0.88 10.43 0.33
CA LYS A 57 0.77 11.41 -0.75
C LYS A 57 0.62 12.83 -0.24
N ARG A 58 -0.21 13.05 0.80
CA ARG A 58 -0.40 14.39 1.40
C ARG A 58 0.88 14.91 2.06
N GLU A 59 1.72 14.04 2.59
CA GLU A 59 3.05 14.40 3.09
C GLU A 59 4.10 14.61 1.98
N GLY A 60 3.70 14.51 0.70
CA GLY A 60 4.58 14.74 -0.44
C GLY A 60 5.57 13.60 -0.73
N ILE A 61 5.35 12.42 -0.15
CA ILE A 61 6.23 11.27 -0.34
C ILE A 61 5.71 10.45 -1.51
N VAL A 62 6.54 10.31 -2.55
CA VAL A 62 6.20 9.55 -3.76
C VAL A 62 6.31 8.06 -3.49
N ALA A 63 5.25 7.30 -3.79
CA ALA A 63 5.24 5.86 -3.63
C ALA A 63 6.17 5.16 -4.62
N ASN A 64 6.79 4.07 -4.17
CA ASN A 64 7.52 3.17 -5.05
C ASN A 64 6.60 2.05 -5.55
N GLU A 65 7.11 1.25 -6.48
CA GLU A 65 6.39 0.13 -7.06
C GLU A 65 5.83 -0.84 -6.01
N THR A 66 6.60 -1.14 -4.96
CA THR A 66 6.16 -2.05 -3.89
C THR A 66 4.93 -1.52 -3.16
N VAL A 67 4.89 -0.22 -2.85
CA VAL A 67 3.69 0.42 -2.27
C VAL A 67 2.51 0.30 -3.22
N MET A 68 2.72 0.56 -4.51
CA MET A 68 1.63 0.50 -5.49
C MET A 68 1.08 -0.91 -5.68
N VAL A 69 1.92 -1.95 -5.65
CA VAL A 69 1.45 -3.35 -5.63
C VAL A 69 0.54 -3.59 -4.43
N SER A 70 0.95 -3.19 -3.22
CA SER A 70 0.13 -3.35 -2.02
C SER A 70 -1.20 -2.61 -2.10
N VAL A 71 -1.20 -1.37 -2.62
CA VAL A 71 -2.42 -0.56 -2.77
C VAL A 71 -3.36 -1.15 -3.82
N ILE A 72 -2.85 -1.52 -4.99
CA ILE A 72 -3.66 -2.10 -6.08
C ILE A 72 -4.28 -3.43 -5.66
N SER A 73 -3.50 -4.31 -5.02
CA SER A 73 -4.03 -5.56 -4.46
C SER A 73 -5.07 -5.29 -3.36
N SER A 74 -4.89 -4.26 -2.54
CA SER A 74 -5.88 -3.87 -1.53
C SER A 74 -7.19 -3.42 -2.19
N CYS A 75 -7.14 -2.65 -3.28
CA CYS A 75 -8.33 -2.29 -4.06
C CYS A 75 -9.02 -3.53 -4.64
N ALA A 76 -8.25 -4.49 -5.16
CA ALA A 76 -8.77 -5.74 -5.70
C ALA A 76 -9.53 -6.56 -4.65
N HIS A 77 -8.99 -6.65 -3.42
CA HIS A 77 -9.62 -7.37 -2.31
C HIS A 77 -10.89 -6.68 -1.78
N LEU A 78 -10.96 -5.36 -1.87
CA LEU A 78 -12.13 -4.59 -1.45
C LEU A 78 -13.17 -4.42 -2.55
N GLY A 79 -12.89 -4.85 -3.79
CA GLY A 79 -13.75 -4.56 -4.94
C GLY A 79 -13.84 -3.06 -5.26
N ALA A 80 -12.83 -2.28 -4.86
CA ALA A 80 -12.87 -0.83 -4.92
C ALA A 80 -12.35 -0.32 -6.28
N LEU A 81 -13.15 -0.50 -7.34
CA LEU A 81 -12.78 -0.16 -8.72
C LEU A 81 -12.27 1.28 -8.85
N GLU A 82 -13.02 2.26 -8.35
CA GLU A 82 -12.67 3.68 -8.46
C GLU A 82 -11.30 3.99 -7.81
N LEU A 83 -11.03 3.39 -6.64
CA LEU A 83 -9.73 3.56 -5.96
C LEU A 83 -8.61 2.86 -6.73
N GLY A 84 -8.89 1.69 -7.30
CA GLY A 84 -7.98 0.96 -8.18
C GLY A 84 -7.59 1.75 -9.43
N GLU A 85 -8.56 2.37 -10.10
CA GLU A 85 -8.33 3.23 -11.27
C GLU A 85 -7.49 4.45 -10.90
N ARG A 86 -7.79 5.11 -9.77
CA ARG A 86 -6.99 6.24 -9.27
C ARG A 86 -5.56 5.83 -8.92
N ALA A 87 -5.36 4.63 -8.38
CA ALA A 87 -4.04 4.08 -8.11
C ALA A 87 -3.28 3.77 -9.41
N HIS A 88 -3.95 3.21 -10.42
CA HIS A 88 -3.35 2.98 -11.73
C HIS A 88 -2.96 4.30 -12.42
N ASP A 89 -3.83 5.30 -12.38
CA ASP A 89 -3.54 6.67 -12.83
C ASP A 89 -2.28 7.25 -12.17
N TYR A 90 -2.11 6.98 -10.87
CA TYR A 90 -0.93 7.42 -10.13
C TYR A 90 0.35 6.77 -10.67
N VAL A 91 0.33 5.47 -10.98
CA VAL A 91 1.46 4.75 -11.60
C VAL A 91 1.86 5.44 -12.92
N VAL A 92 0.88 5.75 -13.77
CA VAL A 92 1.11 6.39 -15.06
C VAL A 92 1.65 7.81 -14.90
N LYS A 93 1.02 8.64 -14.07
CA LYS A 93 1.39 10.05 -13.84
C LYS A 93 2.78 10.21 -13.24
N ASN A 94 3.24 9.24 -12.43
CA ASN A 94 4.58 9.26 -11.85
C ASN A 94 5.62 8.51 -12.69
N HIS A 95 5.27 8.10 -13.92
CA HIS A 95 6.13 7.37 -14.85
C HIS A 95 6.79 6.13 -14.21
N MET A 96 6.02 5.44 -13.36
CA MET A 96 6.52 4.26 -12.65
C MET A 96 6.65 3.10 -13.62
N THR A 97 7.78 2.38 -13.54
CA THR A 97 7.97 1.15 -14.32
C THR A 97 6.97 0.11 -13.85
N VAL A 98 6.17 -0.42 -14.77
CA VAL A 98 5.27 -1.54 -14.50
C VAL A 98 6.05 -2.84 -14.69
N ASN A 99 6.55 -3.42 -13.60
CA ASN A 99 7.16 -4.74 -13.67
C ASN A 99 6.08 -5.85 -13.72
N LEU A 100 6.52 -7.10 -13.85
CA LEU A 100 5.62 -8.27 -13.92
C LEU A 100 4.66 -8.36 -12.73
N ILE A 101 5.14 -8.06 -11.51
CA ILE A 101 4.36 -8.11 -10.27
C ILE A 101 3.28 -7.03 -10.28
N LEU A 102 3.65 -5.78 -10.60
CA LEU A 102 2.70 -4.67 -10.67
C LEU A 102 1.68 -4.87 -11.79
N GLY A 103 2.12 -5.36 -12.96
CA GLY A 103 1.22 -5.70 -14.07
C GLY A 103 0.24 -6.80 -13.69
N THR A 104 0.69 -7.85 -13.01
CA THR A 104 -0.19 -8.93 -12.53
C THR A 104 -1.20 -8.41 -11.51
N ALA A 105 -0.78 -7.54 -10.59
CA ALA A 105 -1.69 -6.93 -9.61
C ALA A 105 -2.76 -6.06 -10.27
N LEU A 106 -2.41 -5.29 -11.31
CA LEU A 106 -3.37 -4.48 -12.08
C LEU A 106 -4.42 -5.35 -12.78
N VAL A 107 -3.98 -6.43 -13.44
CA VAL A 107 -4.90 -7.37 -14.11
C VAL A 107 -5.84 -8.03 -13.11
N ASP A 108 -5.32 -8.51 -11.97
CA ASP A 108 -6.14 -9.10 -10.90
C ASP A 108 -7.14 -8.09 -10.33
N MET A 109 -6.73 -6.83 -10.15
CA MET A 109 -7.59 -5.76 -9.67
C MET A 109 -8.76 -5.49 -10.63
N TYR A 110 -8.49 -5.27 -11.92
CA TYR A 110 -9.55 -5.03 -12.90
C TYR A 110 -10.46 -6.25 -13.10
N TRP A 111 -9.90 -7.46 -13.08
CA TRP A 111 -10.68 -8.68 -13.15
C TRP A 111 -11.67 -8.77 -11.98
N ARG A 112 -11.16 -8.70 -10.74
CA ARG A 112 -11.99 -8.85 -9.53
C ARG A 112 -13.00 -7.73 -9.38
N CYS A 113 -12.63 -6.49 -9.73
CA CYS A 113 -13.55 -5.37 -9.61
C CYS A 113 -14.59 -5.35 -10.74
N GLY A 114 -14.25 -5.88 -11.92
CA GLY A 114 -15.19 -6.02 -13.05
C GLY A 114 -16.16 -7.19 -12.89
N GLU A 115 -15.86 -8.18 -12.04
CA GLU A 115 -16.79 -9.26 -11.69
C GLU A 115 -17.85 -8.84 -10.63
N ILE A 116 -17.75 -7.65 -10.03
CA ILE A 116 -18.71 -7.15 -9.01
C ILE A 116 -19.85 -6.35 -9.68
N GLU A 117 -20.23 -6.72 -10.90
CA GLU A 117 -21.48 -6.25 -11.53
C GLU A 117 -22.70 -7.09 -11.14
#